data_AF-A0A7C2ENM8-F1
#
_entry.id   AF-A0A7C2ENM8-F1
#
_cell.length_a   1.000
_cell.length_b   1.000
_cell.length_c   1.000
_cell.angle_alpha   90.00
_cell.angle_beta   90.00
_cell.angle_gamma   90.00
#
_symmetry.space_group_name_H-M   'P 1'
#
loop_
_entity.id
_entity.type
_entity.pdbx_description
1 polymer ?
#
loop_
_entity_poly.entity_id
_entity_poly.type
_entity_poly.pdbx_seq_one_letter_code
_entity_poly.pdbx_strand_id
1 'polypeptide(L)'
;LSEQNALRRERAARLAAGLAKIPHVAPLAPDADITEEVMYQYVFRYLGGHTPVHRDVFVRALEEEGIPCEGRFYESVPRSDLFPATAKQFPALAYNRPAPVDYRSVPCPVAERLAYEETVWLPHFLLLGSEEDVDDILAAVEKVATHLEELDGVGAGVKGVSRTGRSRLERDRQW
;
A
#
# COMPACT_ATOMS: atom_id res chain seq x y z
N LEU A 1 13.40 19.07 10.39
CA LEU A 1 13.42 17.62 10.11
C LEU A 1 13.08 16.81 11.36
N SER A 2 13.79 16.98 12.48
CA SER A 2 13.46 16.32 13.76
C SER A 2 12.04 16.63 14.27
N GLU A 3 11.62 17.90 14.25
CA GLU A 3 10.27 18.32 14.66
C GLU A 3 9.17 17.68 13.81
N GLN A 4 9.36 17.63 12.49
CA GLN A 4 8.43 16.96 11.57
C GLN A 4 8.35 15.44 11.83
N ASN A 5 9.48 14.80 12.15
CA ASN A 5 9.48 13.38 12.50
C ASN A 5 8.79 13.11 13.85
N ALA A 6 8.96 14.00 14.83
CA ALA A 6 8.25 13.92 16.10
C ALA A 6 6.74 14.03 15.90
N LEU A 7 6.29 15.02 15.11
CA LEU A 7 4.86 15.20 14.81
C LEU A 7 4.27 13.99 14.09
N ARG A 8 4.98 13.46 13.07
CA ARG A 8 4.52 12.25 12.37
C ARG A 8 4.38 11.07 13.31
N ARG A 9 5.33 10.86 14.24
CA ARG A 9 5.27 9.75 15.23
C ARG A 9 4.07 9.87 16.15
N GLU A 10 3.82 11.07 16.66
CA GLU A 10 2.65 11.33 17.50
C GLU A 10 1.34 11.04 16.76
N ARG A 11 1.20 11.55 15.53
CA ARG A 11 0.01 11.36 14.69
C ARG A 11 -0.14 9.89 14.25
N ALA A 12 0.95 9.21 13.90
CA ALA A 12 0.95 7.80 13.53
C ALA A 12 0.53 6.89 14.69
N ALA A 13 0.96 7.19 15.92
CA ALA A 13 0.55 6.43 17.10
C ALA A 13 -0.96 6.57 17.36
N ARG A 14 -1.50 7.79 17.24
CA ARG A 14 -2.96 8.03 17.34
C ARG A 14 -3.71 7.29 16.24
N LEU A 15 -3.26 7.43 14.99
CA LEU A 15 -3.85 6.76 13.83
C LEU A 15 -3.84 5.24 14.02
N ALA A 16 -2.72 4.66 14.47
CA ALA A 16 -2.62 3.23 14.75
C ALA A 16 -3.63 2.77 15.81
N ALA A 17 -3.75 3.53 16.91
CA ALA A 17 -4.70 3.22 17.98
C ALA A 17 -6.17 3.31 17.54
N GLY A 18 -6.48 4.23 16.61
CA GLY A 18 -7.81 4.33 15.99
C GLY A 18 -8.09 3.18 15.02
N LEU A 19 -7.16 2.91 14.10
CA LEU A 19 -7.26 1.83 13.11
C LEU A 19 -7.45 0.46 13.76
N ALA A 20 -6.83 0.21 14.91
CA ALA A 20 -6.98 -1.05 15.66
C ALA A 20 -8.43 -1.34 16.11
N LYS A 21 -9.31 -0.33 16.11
CA LYS A 21 -10.72 -0.45 16.51
C LYS A 21 -11.67 -0.60 15.31
N ILE A 22 -11.20 -0.33 14.10
CA ILE A 22 -12.01 -0.35 12.88
C ILE A 22 -12.02 -1.78 12.31
N PRO A 23 -13.18 -2.34 11.94
CA PRO A 23 -13.22 -3.67 11.33
C PRO A 23 -12.50 -3.69 9.98
N HIS A 24 -12.09 -4.88 9.54
CA HIS A 24 -11.45 -5.11 8.23
C HIS A 24 -10.11 -4.40 8.00
N VAL A 25 -9.55 -3.70 8.97
CA VAL A 25 -8.23 -3.08 8.87
C VAL A 25 -7.40 -3.34 10.14
N ALA A 26 -6.09 -3.20 10.04
CA ALA A 26 -5.18 -3.30 11.19
C ALA A 26 -3.94 -2.44 10.99
N PRO A 27 -3.44 -1.72 12.02
CA PRO A 27 -2.13 -1.09 11.95
C PRO A 27 -1.02 -2.14 11.89
N LEU A 28 0.18 -1.72 11.48
CA LEU A 28 1.37 -2.57 11.63
C LEU A 28 1.76 -2.68 13.11
N ALA A 29 2.28 -3.86 13.48
CA ALA A 29 2.80 -4.07 14.82
C ALA A 29 4.09 -3.22 15.01
N PRO A 30 4.25 -2.55 16.16
CA PRO A 30 5.48 -1.83 16.46
C PRO A 30 6.63 -2.83 16.63
N ASP A 31 7.82 -2.45 16.15
CA ASP A 31 9.06 -3.17 16.39
C ASP A 31 9.77 -2.56 17.62
N ALA A 32 9.97 -3.37 18.65
CA ALA A 32 10.55 -2.94 19.93
C ALA A 32 12.03 -2.52 19.80
N ASP A 33 12.72 -2.95 18.75
CA ASP A 33 14.12 -2.60 18.50
C ASP A 33 14.27 -1.22 17.82
N ILE A 34 13.18 -0.63 17.32
CA ILE A 34 13.18 0.71 16.74
C ILE A 34 13.19 1.78 17.83
N THR A 35 14.30 2.50 17.95
CA THR A 35 14.48 3.60 18.91
C THR A 35 13.92 4.95 18.42
N GLU A 36 13.97 5.19 17.11
CA GLU A 36 13.39 6.37 16.46
C GLU A 36 12.85 6.01 15.09
N GLU A 37 11.52 6.04 14.95
CA GLU A 37 10.85 5.76 13.68
C GLU A 37 10.78 7.00 12.79
N VAL A 38 11.18 6.85 11.53
CA VAL A 38 11.03 7.88 10.49
C VAL A 38 10.09 7.35 9.41
N MET A 39 8.95 8.01 9.23
CA MET A 39 7.93 7.58 8.29
C MET A 39 8.01 8.35 6.98
N TYR A 40 8.38 7.65 5.91
CA TYR A 40 8.21 8.12 4.53
C TYR A 40 6.79 7.85 4.00
N GLN A 41 6.18 6.76 4.44
CA GLN A 41 4.77 6.43 4.24
C GLN A 41 4.28 5.79 5.53
N TYR A 42 3.05 6.09 5.92
CA TYR A 42 2.37 5.31 6.94
C TYR A 42 1.66 4.13 6.26
N VAL A 43 1.74 2.96 6.88
CA VAL A 43 1.23 1.72 6.29
C VAL A 43 0.30 1.04 7.28
N PHE A 44 -0.85 0.59 6.78
CA PHE A 44 -1.73 -0.32 7.51
C PHE A 44 -2.21 -1.44 6.58
N ARG A 45 -2.84 -2.46 7.17
CA ARG A 45 -3.33 -3.65 6.46
C ARG A 45 -4.84 -3.59 6.30
N TYR A 46 -5.30 -3.92 5.11
CA TYR A 46 -6.66 -4.34 4.78
C TYR A 46 -6.78 -5.84 4.99
N LEU A 47 -7.88 -6.27 5.61
CA LEU A 47 -8.16 -7.64 6.03
C LEU A 47 -9.35 -8.19 5.21
N GLY A 48 -9.15 -8.33 3.90
CA GLY A 48 -10.18 -8.71 2.92
C GLY A 48 -10.71 -10.13 2.99
N GLY A 49 -10.18 -10.99 3.86
CA GLY A 49 -10.49 -12.44 3.86
C GLY A 49 -11.95 -12.83 4.15
N HIS A 50 -12.79 -11.89 4.58
CA HIS A 50 -14.20 -12.12 4.91
C HIS A 50 -15.18 -11.30 4.05
N THR A 51 -14.69 -10.65 3.00
CA THR A 51 -15.48 -9.78 2.12
C THR A 51 -15.13 -10.08 0.66
N PRO A 52 -16.09 -10.00 -0.29
CA PRO A 52 -15.78 -10.12 -1.71
C PRO A 52 -14.99 -8.92 -2.26
N VAL A 53 -14.86 -7.84 -1.49
CA VAL A 53 -14.22 -6.60 -1.93
C VAL A 53 -12.70 -6.71 -1.86
N HIS A 54 -12.05 -6.47 -3.01
CA HIS A 54 -10.60 -6.45 -3.09
C HIS A 54 -10.04 -5.13 -2.54
N ARG A 55 -8.83 -5.16 -1.96
CA ARG A 55 -8.13 -3.99 -1.38
C ARG A 55 -8.05 -2.80 -2.32
N ASP A 56 -7.83 -3.03 -3.61
CA ASP A 56 -7.73 -1.94 -4.59
C ASP A 56 -9.06 -1.17 -4.75
N VAL A 57 -10.21 -1.81 -4.52
CA VAL A 57 -11.53 -1.15 -4.48
C VAL A 57 -11.68 -0.33 -3.20
N PHE A 58 -11.28 -0.89 -2.06
CA PHE A 58 -11.23 -0.16 -0.78
C PHE A 58 -10.36 1.11 -0.88
N VAL A 59 -9.16 1.01 -1.47
CA VAL A 59 -8.26 2.16 -1.69
C VAL A 59 -8.90 3.19 -2.62
N ARG A 60 -9.60 2.77 -3.67
CA ARG A 60 -10.33 3.71 -4.53
C ARG A 60 -11.41 4.45 -3.75
N ALA A 61 -12.22 3.74 -2.97
CA ALA A 61 -13.28 4.35 -2.16
C ALA A 61 -12.70 5.32 -1.12
N LEU A 62 -11.60 4.96 -0.47
CA LEU A 62 -10.92 5.82 0.50
C LEU A 62 -10.35 7.10 -0.15
N GLU A 63 -9.86 7.02 -1.39
CA GLU A 63 -9.47 8.21 -2.16
C GLU A 63 -10.68 9.07 -2.56
N GLU A 64 -11.83 8.46 -2.87
CA GLU A 64 -13.10 9.18 -3.14
C GLU A 64 -13.66 9.90 -1.89
N GLU A 65 -13.36 9.41 -0.69
CA GLU A 65 -13.58 10.12 0.58
C GLU A 65 -12.57 11.25 0.83
N GLY A 66 -11.62 11.46 -0.07
CA GLY A 66 -10.66 12.56 -0.02
C GLY A 66 -9.35 12.24 0.69
N ILE A 67 -9.08 10.97 1.02
CA ILE A 67 -7.82 10.54 1.67
C ILE A 67 -6.84 10.03 0.60
N PRO A 68 -5.76 10.77 0.28
CA PRO A 68 -4.76 10.31 -0.67
C PRO A 68 -4.11 9.01 -0.17
N CYS A 69 -4.28 7.92 -0.92
CA CYS A 69 -3.76 6.62 -0.52
C CYS A 69 -3.43 5.74 -1.74
N GLU A 70 -2.57 4.74 -1.53
CA GLU A 70 -2.15 3.81 -2.57
C GLU A 70 -2.19 2.37 -2.08
N GLY A 71 -2.67 1.45 -2.93
CA GLY A 71 -2.54 0.00 -2.69
C GLY A 71 -1.28 -0.55 -3.35
N ARG A 72 -1.09 -0.22 -4.63
CA ARG A 72 0.03 -0.69 -5.46
C ARG A 72 1.21 0.30 -5.46
N PHE A 73 1.59 0.81 -4.29
CA PHE A 73 2.78 1.64 -4.17
C PHE A 73 4.05 0.83 -4.43
N TYR A 74 4.17 -0.34 -3.81
CA TYR A 74 5.20 -1.32 -4.15
C TYR A 74 4.59 -2.60 -4.68
N GLU A 75 5.28 -3.18 -5.68
CA GLU A 75 5.00 -4.49 -6.23
C GLU A 75 6.05 -5.48 -5.72
N SER A 76 5.73 -6.77 -5.69
CA SER A 76 6.73 -7.80 -5.45
C SER A 76 7.77 -7.75 -6.59
N VAL A 77 9.06 -7.59 -6.25
CA VAL A 77 10.15 -7.44 -7.24
C VAL A 77 10.17 -8.57 -8.27
N PRO A 78 10.08 -9.87 -7.90
CA PRO A 78 9.92 -10.98 -8.85
C PRO A 78 8.78 -10.85 -9.85
N ARG A 79 7.74 -10.08 -9.52
CA ARG A 79 6.50 -9.93 -10.30
C ARG A 79 6.39 -8.58 -11.00
N SER A 80 7.32 -7.66 -10.74
CA SER A 80 7.23 -6.31 -11.29
C SER A 80 7.69 -6.27 -12.75
N ASP A 81 6.91 -5.60 -13.58
CA ASP A 81 7.26 -5.33 -14.98
C ASP A 81 8.49 -4.43 -15.12
N LEU A 82 8.85 -3.70 -14.06
CA LEU A 82 10.04 -2.85 -14.00
C LEU A 82 11.33 -3.67 -13.78
N PHE A 83 11.22 -4.97 -13.51
CA PHE A 83 12.35 -5.86 -13.30
C PHE A 83 12.35 -7.07 -14.28
N PRO A 84 12.47 -6.84 -15.61
CA PRO A 84 12.52 -7.92 -16.60
C PRO A 84 13.92 -8.54 -16.72
N ALA A 85 14.56 -8.87 -15.60
CA ALA A 85 15.93 -9.34 -15.57
C ALA A 85 16.07 -10.71 -16.26
N THR A 86 16.88 -10.78 -17.32
CA THR A 86 17.19 -12.01 -18.05
C THR A 86 18.68 -12.17 -18.25
N ALA A 87 19.18 -13.40 -18.36
CA ALA A 87 20.60 -13.64 -18.61
C ALA A 87 21.09 -13.10 -19.97
N LYS A 88 20.17 -12.86 -20.93
CA LYS A 88 20.49 -12.20 -22.20
C LYS A 88 20.94 -10.76 -22.01
N GLN A 89 20.30 -10.02 -21.10
CA GLN A 89 20.64 -8.63 -20.79
C GLN A 89 21.69 -8.54 -19.67
N PHE A 90 21.68 -9.50 -18.74
CA PHE A 90 22.56 -9.54 -17.58
C PHE A 90 23.28 -10.90 -17.50
N PRO A 91 24.40 -11.10 -18.22
CA PRO A 91 25.12 -12.38 -18.26
C PRO A 91 25.55 -12.91 -16.88
N ALA A 92 25.73 -12.01 -15.91
CA ALA A 92 26.02 -12.34 -14.51
C ALA A 92 24.97 -13.28 -13.86
N LEU A 93 23.75 -13.33 -14.40
CA LEU A 93 22.70 -14.25 -13.92
C LEU A 93 22.96 -15.71 -14.31
N ALA A 94 23.81 -15.97 -15.30
CA ALA A 94 24.19 -17.31 -15.73
C ALA A 94 25.65 -17.66 -15.38
N TYR A 95 26.48 -16.66 -15.06
CA TYR A 95 27.91 -16.84 -14.80
C TYR A 95 28.17 -17.87 -13.69
N ASN A 96 28.98 -18.89 -14.00
CA ASN A 96 29.32 -20.03 -13.12
C ASN A 96 28.10 -20.73 -12.50
N ARG A 97 26.97 -20.80 -13.20
CA ARG A 97 25.76 -21.52 -12.76
C ARG A 97 25.33 -22.60 -13.76
N PRO A 98 24.72 -23.71 -13.29
CA PRO A 98 24.20 -24.76 -14.17
C PRO A 98 23.02 -24.28 -15.03
N ALA A 99 22.29 -23.27 -14.55
CA ALA A 99 21.23 -22.59 -15.29
C ALA A 99 21.18 -21.10 -14.91
N PRO A 100 20.68 -20.23 -15.81
CA PRO A 100 20.38 -18.84 -15.47
C PRO A 100 19.42 -18.72 -14.30
N VAL A 101 19.64 -17.73 -13.42
CA VAL A 101 18.66 -17.36 -12.39
C VAL A 101 17.41 -16.79 -13.06
N ASP A 102 16.26 -17.39 -12.78
CA ASP A 102 14.95 -16.86 -13.14
C ASP A 102 14.24 -16.31 -11.89
N TYR A 103 14.30 -14.99 -11.70
CA TYR A 103 13.64 -14.35 -10.55
C TYR A 103 12.12 -14.49 -10.56
N ARG A 104 11.48 -14.66 -11.73
CA ARG A 104 10.01 -14.83 -11.79
C ARG A 104 9.55 -16.16 -11.20
N SER A 105 10.44 -17.13 -11.15
CA SER A 105 10.20 -18.43 -10.51
C SER A 105 10.35 -18.40 -9.00
N VAL A 106 10.90 -17.33 -8.41
CA VAL A 106 11.15 -17.23 -6.97
C VAL A 106 9.83 -16.88 -6.24
N PRO A 107 9.30 -17.77 -5.39
CA PRO A 107 8.08 -17.49 -4.66
C PRO A 107 8.36 -16.55 -3.49
N CYS A 108 7.65 -15.42 -3.44
CA CYS A 108 7.68 -14.51 -2.29
C CYS A 108 6.27 -14.35 -1.73
N PRO A 109 5.65 -15.40 -1.17
CA PRO A 109 4.21 -15.43 -0.87
C PRO A 109 3.77 -14.33 0.09
N VAL A 110 4.60 -13.96 1.08
CA VAL A 110 4.29 -12.87 2.01
C VAL A 110 4.38 -11.51 1.31
N ALA A 111 5.45 -11.27 0.54
CA ALA A 111 5.60 -10.01 -0.19
C ALA A 111 4.51 -9.82 -1.26
N GLU A 112 4.15 -10.89 -1.96
CA GLU A 112 3.07 -10.89 -2.95
C GLU A 112 1.72 -10.63 -2.28
N ARG A 113 1.39 -11.31 -1.18
CA ARG A 113 0.14 -11.07 -0.45
C ARG A 113 0.06 -9.64 0.08
N LEU A 114 1.12 -9.12 0.70
CA LEU A 114 1.14 -7.74 1.19
C LEU A 114 0.99 -6.74 0.03
N ALA A 115 1.79 -6.90 -1.03
CA ALA A 115 1.81 -5.98 -2.17
C ALA A 115 0.47 -5.93 -2.91
N TYR A 116 -0.23 -7.06 -3.07
CA TYR A 116 -1.41 -7.16 -3.94
C TYR A 116 -2.75 -7.19 -3.18
N GLU A 117 -2.77 -7.70 -1.95
CA GLU A 117 -4.02 -7.99 -1.25
C GLU A 117 -4.23 -7.16 0.03
N GLU A 118 -3.16 -6.77 0.74
CA GLU A 118 -3.32 -6.27 2.12
C GLU A 118 -2.87 -4.83 2.34
N THR A 119 -1.83 -4.31 1.68
CA THR A 119 -1.21 -3.05 2.15
C THR A 119 -1.96 -1.78 1.72
N VAL A 120 -2.17 -0.82 2.61
CA VAL A 120 -2.62 0.53 2.25
C VAL A 120 -1.56 1.54 2.69
N TRP A 121 -1.09 2.34 1.73
CA TRP A 121 -0.03 3.32 1.90
C TRP A 121 -0.63 4.72 1.98
N LEU A 122 -0.28 5.45 3.04
CA LEU A 122 -0.63 6.85 3.25
C LEU A 122 0.63 7.72 3.17
N PRO A 123 0.64 8.77 2.33
CA PRO A 123 1.76 9.70 2.26
C PRO A 123 2.07 10.37 3.61
N HIS A 124 3.34 10.49 3.95
CA HIS A 124 3.77 11.05 5.25
C HIS A 124 3.27 12.48 5.53
N PHE A 125 2.88 13.25 4.50
CA PHE A 125 2.40 14.62 4.69
C PHE A 125 1.04 14.67 5.37
N LEU A 126 0.24 13.60 5.27
CA LEU A 126 -1.04 13.47 5.99
C LEU A 126 -0.84 13.47 7.51
N LEU A 127 0.35 13.08 7.98
CA LEU A 127 0.71 13.05 9.39
C LEU A 127 1.42 14.34 9.87
N LEU A 128 1.45 15.38 9.03
CA LEU A 128 1.95 16.71 9.41
C LEU A 128 0.82 17.70 9.73
N GLY A 129 -0.43 17.29 9.57
CA GLY A 129 -1.60 18.09 9.87
C GLY A 129 -1.92 18.20 11.37
N SER A 130 -3.08 18.75 11.63
CA SER A 130 -3.74 18.81 12.93
C SER A 130 -4.16 17.42 13.43
N GLU A 131 -4.67 17.34 14.66
CA GLU A 131 -5.31 16.12 15.14
C GLU A 131 -6.63 15.83 14.42
N GLU A 132 -7.36 16.88 14.03
CA GLU A 132 -8.60 16.77 13.26
C GLU A 132 -8.34 16.09 11.91
N ASP A 133 -7.22 16.37 11.25
CA ASP A 133 -6.83 15.68 10.02
C ASP A 133 -6.65 14.16 10.22
N VAL A 134 -6.17 13.73 11.39
CA VAL A 134 -6.07 12.28 11.72
C VAL A 134 -7.45 11.69 11.99
N ASP A 135 -8.32 12.44 12.64
CA ASP A 135 -9.68 12.02 12.92
C ASP A 135 -10.50 11.90 11.61
N ASP A 136 -10.26 12.78 10.62
CA ASP A 136 -10.85 12.69 9.29
C ASP A 136 -10.39 11.44 8.53
N ILE A 137 -9.09 11.09 8.61
CA ILE A 137 -8.57 9.83 8.05
C ILE A 137 -9.27 8.63 8.70
N LEU A 138 -9.39 8.62 10.03
CA LEU A 138 -10.04 7.54 10.76
C LEU A 138 -11.53 7.43 10.39
N ALA A 139 -12.24 8.55 10.31
CA ALA A 139 -13.65 8.59 9.94
C ALA A 139 -13.88 8.07 8.51
N ALA A 140 -13.03 8.46 7.56
CA ALA A 140 -13.08 7.96 6.18
C ALA A 140 -12.80 6.45 6.11
N VAL A 141 -11.76 5.97 6.81
CA VAL A 141 -11.45 4.53 6.88
C VAL A 141 -12.60 3.74 7.52
N GLU A 142 -13.18 4.24 8.62
CA GLU A 142 -14.30 3.60 9.30
C GLU A 142 -15.55 3.55 8.41
N LYS A 143 -15.88 4.64 7.73
CA LYS A 143 -17.01 4.72 6.81
C LYS A 143 -16.87 3.67 5.70
N VAL A 144 -15.73 3.64 5.00
CA VAL A 144 -15.51 2.70 3.90
C VAL A 144 -15.49 1.26 4.42
N ALA A 145 -14.84 1.00 5.55
CA ALA A 145 -14.75 -0.34 6.14
C ALA A 145 -16.10 -0.90 6.59
N THR A 146 -17.01 -0.06 7.10
CA THR A 146 -18.33 -0.47 7.58
C THR A 146 -19.36 -0.64 6.45
N HIS A 147 -19.12 -0.05 5.28
CA HIS A 147 -20.00 -0.12 4.10
C HIS A 147 -19.38 -0.90 2.93
N LEU A 148 -18.45 -1.83 3.21
CA LEU A 148 -17.76 -2.62 2.17
C LEU A 148 -18.70 -3.36 1.23
N GLU A 149 -19.84 -3.84 1.72
CA GLU A 149 -20.81 -4.58 0.90
C GLU A 149 -21.41 -3.73 -0.23
N GLU A 150 -21.50 -2.41 -0.06
CA GLU A 150 -21.95 -1.48 -1.11
C GLU A 150 -20.94 -1.37 -2.27
N LEU A 151 -19.70 -1.80 -2.03
CA LEU A 151 -18.63 -1.81 -3.02
C LEU A 151 -18.51 -3.14 -3.76
N ASP A 152 -19.39 -4.11 -3.50
CA ASP A 152 -19.38 -5.37 -4.25
C ASP A 152 -19.70 -5.13 -5.74
N GLY A 153 -18.96 -5.80 -6.62
CA GLY A 153 -19.03 -5.59 -8.06
C GLY A 153 -18.44 -4.26 -8.56
N VAL A 154 -17.97 -3.37 -7.68
CA VAL A 154 -17.36 -2.10 -8.07
C VAL A 154 -15.92 -2.35 -8.58
N GLY A 155 -15.59 -1.79 -9.74
CA GLY A 155 -14.24 -1.88 -10.30
C GLY A 155 -13.22 -0.98 -9.57
N ALA A 156 -12.00 -1.48 -9.38
CA ALA A 156 -10.92 -0.72 -8.73
C ALA A 156 -10.37 0.46 -9.57
N GLY A 157 -10.76 0.59 -10.84
CA GLY A 157 -10.29 1.65 -11.73
C GLY A 157 -8.76 1.71 -11.81
N VAL A 158 -8.19 2.92 -11.79
CA VAL A 158 -6.73 3.15 -11.86
C VAL A 158 -5.98 2.53 -10.68
N LYS A 159 -6.62 2.39 -9.51
CA LYS A 159 -5.99 1.80 -8.31
C LYS A 159 -5.66 0.31 -8.50
N GLY A 160 -6.44 -0.40 -9.32
CA GLY A 160 -6.22 -1.81 -9.66
C GLY A 160 -5.11 -2.09 -10.68
N VAL A 161 -4.50 -1.05 -11.26
CA VAL A 161 -3.57 -1.19 -12.38
C VAL A 161 -2.13 -1.13 -11.88
N SER A 162 -1.25 -1.96 -12.47
CA SER A 162 0.20 -1.95 -12.20
C SER A 162 0.81 -0.57 -12.49
N ARG A 163 1.95 -0.25 -11.88
CA ARG A 163 2.58 1.07 -12.08
C ARG A 163 2.94 1.34 -13.54
N THR A 164 3.38 0.30 -14.26
CA THR A 164 3.62 0.36 -15.71
C THR A 164 2.34 0.59 -16.51
N GLY A 165 1.23 -0.03 -16.10
CA GLY A 165 -0.08 0.12 -16.72
C GLY A 165 -0.71 1.50 -16.48
N ARG A 166 -0.53 2.09 -15.28
CA ARG A 166 -1.07 3.41 -14.94
C ARG A 166 -0.56 4.50 -15.87
N SER A 167 0.73 4.49 -16.20
CA SER A 167 1.32 5.44 -17.16
C SER A 167 0.61 5.42 -18.52
N ARG A 168 0.01 4.30 -18.90
CA ARG A 168 -0.73 4.18 -20.17
C ARG A 168 -2.11 4.81 -20.09
N LEU A 169 -2.78 4.73 -18.93
CA LEU A 169 -4.11 5.30 -18.67
C LEU A 169 -4.06 6.79 -18.35
N GLU A 170 -2.98 7.26 -17.72
CA GLU A 170 -2.77 8.66 -17.37
C GLU A 170 -2.39 9.52 -18.58
N ARG A 171 -1.86 8.93 -19.67
CA ARG A 171 -1.60 9.64 -20.92
C ARG A 171 -2.87 10.24 -21.54
N ASP A 172 -4.02 9.62 -21.30
CA ASP A 172 -5.31 10.09 -21.81
C ASP A 172 -5.94 11.16 -20.91
N ARG A 173 -5.29 11.52 -19.79
CA ARG A 173 -5.73 12.54 -18.82
C ARG A 173 -4.93 13.86 -18.89
N GLN A 174 -4.20 14.11 -19.99
CA GLN A 174 -3.50 15.39 -20.19
C GLN A 174 -4.51 16.51 -20.45
N TRP A 175 -4.54 17.46 -19.50
CA TRP A 175 -5.17 18.77 -19.54
C TRP A 175 -4.41 19.72 -20.47
#